data_AF-F3FTC7-F1
#
_entry.id   AF-F3FTC7-F1
#
_cell.length_a   1.000
_cell.length_b   1.000
_cell.length_c   1.000
_cell.angle_alpha   90.00
_cell.angle_beta   90.00
_cell.angle_gamma   90.00
#
_symmetry.space_group_name_H-M   'P 1'
#
loop_
_entity.id
_entity.type
_entity.pdbx_description
1 polymer ?
#
loop_
_entity_poly.entity_id
_entity_poly.type
_entity_poly.pdbx_seq_one_letter_code
_entity_poly.pdbx_strand_id
1 'polypeptide(L)'
;TSYGFRDAWAIGVGPRFLVGVWIGRPDGTPVPGQFGLASAAPLMLQVHDVLVNRDIQRGIAAPVQPVPQNVGVAAICWPLGQPMSKSDPNCRRQRFAWTLDGTTPPTLQAADQPLGLGLQERVWVNAKGLRVAANCPDAQAQDIALWPAPLEPWLPRAERRDARLPPADPDCPPQNLNLAPPLSIVGVREGDNLRLPAASRQALRLTLSALGGSGHRWWFIDGKPLADTDTRQDFTTTLSKPGRYQLSVLDESGQTAQVEFSVVE
;
A
#
# COMPACT_ATOMS: atom_id res chain seq x y z
N THR A 1 19.60 -4.53 -2.87
CA THR A 1 20.29 -4.35 -4.15
C THR A 1 20.66 -2.90 -4.30
N SER A 2 21.89 -2.57 -4.68
CA SER A 2 22.30 -1.17 -4.88
C SER A 2 21.83 -0.60 -6.22
N TYR A 3 21.87 0.73 -6.34
CA TYR A 3 21.57 1.43 -7.58
C TYR A 3 22.52 0.99 -8.70
N GLY A 4 21.97 0.76 -9.90
CA GLY A 4 22.75 0.33 -11.06
C GLY A 4 23.26 -1.11 -11.02
N PHE A 5 22.68 -1.98 -10.18
CA PHE A 5 23.01 -3.42 -10.12
C PHE A 5 24.50 -3.71 -9.82
N ARG A 6 25.12 -2.91 -8.92
CA ARG A 6 26.53 -3.12 -8.54
C ARG A 6 26.67 -4.14 -7.41
N ASP A 7 25.69 -4.18 -6.51
CA ASP A 7 25.68 -5.02 -5.33
C ASP A 7 24.35 -5.75 -5.19
N ALA A 8 24.44 -7.08 -5.11
CA ALA A 8 23.37 -7.96 -4.68
C ALA A 8 23.71 -8.49 -3.28
N TRP A 9 22.87 -8.15 -2.29
CA TRP A 9 23.02 -8.62 -0.92
C TRP A 9 21.85 -9.53 -0.55
N ALA A 10 22.15 -10.55 0.24
CA ALA A 10 21.18 -11.35 0.98
C ALA A 10 21.72 -11.62 2.39
N ILE A 11 20.86 -11.51 3.40
CA ILE A 11 21.18 -11.83 4.78
C ILE A 11 20.13 -12.81 5.28
N GLY A 12 20.57 -13.97 5.76
CA GLY A 12 19.75 -14.99 6.41
C GLY A 12 20.14 -15.13 7.86
N VAL A 13 19.14 -15.20 8.75
CA VAL A 13 19.35 -15.44 10.18
C VAL A 13 18.69 -16.76 10.53
N GLY A 14 19.50 -17.76 10.88
CA GLY A 14 19.05 -19.04 11.40
C GLY A 14 19.40 -19.21 12.89
N PRO A 15 18.99 -20.32 13.53
CA PRO A 15 19.22 -20.54 14.96
C PRO A 15 20.69 -20.57 15.39
N ARG A 16 21.61 -20.92 14.47
CA ARG A 16 23.06 -21.06 14.76
C ARG A 16 23.95 -20.15 13.91
N PHE A 17 23.48 -19.75 12.74
CA PHE A 17 24.30 -19.03 11.76
C PHE A 17 23.58 -17.79 11.29
N LEU A 18 24.33 -16.70 11.22
CA LEU A 18 24.02 -15.55 10.40
C LEU A 18 24.81 -15.71 9.11
N VAL A 19 24.13 -15.70 7.97
CA VAL A 19 24.73 -15.84 6.65
C VAL A 19 24.52 -14.54 5.89
N GLY A 20 25.61 -13.84 5.59
CA GLY A 20 25.61 -12.70 4.68
C GLY A 20 26.26 -13.10 3.36
N VAL A 21 25.56 -12.89 2.25
CA VAL A 21 26.10 -13.08 0.90
C VAL A 21 26.06 -11.76 0.17
N TRP A 22 27.21 -11.37 -0.36
CA TRP A 22 27.35 -10.28 -1.31
C TRP A 22 27.83 -10.85 -2.65
N ILE A 23 27.22 -10.38 -3.73
CA ILE A 23 27.66 -10.63 -5.09
C ILE A 23 27.77 -9.28 -5.79
N GLY A 24 28.94 -9.03 -6.34
CA GLY A 24 29.26 -7.80 -7.06
C GLY A 24 30.68 -7.89 -7.59
N ARG A 25 31.09 -6.87 -8.33
CA ARG A 25 32.47 -6.75 -8.78
C ARG A 25 33.26 -5.91 -7.78
N PRO A 26 34.46 -6.35 -7.36
CA PRO A 26 35.29 -5.58 -6.42
C PRO A 26 35.69 -4.18 -6.94
N ASP A 27 35.71 -3.99 -8.26
CA ASP A 27 35.96 -2.70 -8.92
C ASP A 27 34.73 -1.78 -8.95
N GLY A 28 33.61 -2.23 -8.37
CA GLY A 28 32.35 -1.50 -8.31
C GLY A 28 31.61 -1.40 -9.64
N THR A 29 32.07 -2.03 -10.72
CA THR A 29 31.38 -1.96 -12.02
C THR A 29 30.03 -2.70 -11.98
N PRO A 30 29.01 -2.21 -12.72
CA PRO A 30 27.68 -2.83 -12.73
C PRO A 30 27.71 -4.30 -13.19
N VAL A 31 26.83 -5.12 -12.61
CA VAL A 31 26.55 -6.48 -13.05
C VAL A 31 25.07 -6.57 -13.44
N PRO A 32 24.69 -6.13 -14.65
CA PRO A 32 23.31 -6.15 -15.09
C PRO A 32 22.67 -7.54 -14.98
N GLY A 33 21.43 -7.59 -14.53
CA GLY A 33 20.69 -8.85 -14.31
C GLY A 33 20.99 -9.53 -12.98
N GLN A 34 21.98 -9.08 -12.20
CA GLN A 34 22.22 -9.56 -10.85
C GLN A 34 21.61 -8.61 -9.80
N PHE A 35 20.71 -9.17 -8.99
CA PHE A 35 20.08 -8.49 -7.87
C PHE A 35 19.82 -9.51 -6.76
N GLY A 36 19.64 -9.01 -5.52
CA GLY A 36 19.61 -9.85 -4.31
C GLY A 36 18.72 -11.09 -4.44
N LEU A 37 17.48 -10.91 -4.92
CA LEU A 37 16.51 -12.00 -5.06
C LEU A 37 16.94 -13.08 -6.07
N ALA A 38 17.53 -12.70 -7.21
CA ALA A 38 17.89 -13.65 -8.28
C ALA A 38 19.28 -14.28 -8.14
N SER A 39 20.14 -13.73 -7.27
CA SER A 39 21.56 -14.13 -7.19
C SER A 39 22.01 -14.43 -5.76
N ALA A 40 22.13 -13.40 -4.91
CA ALA A 40 22.64 -13.54 -3.55
C ALA A 40 21.75 -14.43 -2.67
N ALA A 41 20.42 -14.35 -2.82
CA ALA A 41 19.48 -15.16 -2.04
C ALA A 41 19.56 -16.66 -2.38
N PRO A 42 19.51 -17.10 -3.65
CA PRO A 42 19.74 -18.51 -3.99
C PRO A 42 21.08 -19.06 -3.47
N LEU A 43 22.17 -18.28 -3.55
CA LEU A 43 23.47 -18.71 -3.02
C LEU A 43 23.47 -18.81 -1.49
N MET A 44 22.84 -17.84 -0.81
CA MET A 44 22.67 -17.88 0.65
C MET A 44 21.89 -19.12 1.08
N LEU A 45 20.83 -19.49 0.35
CA LEU A 45 20.06 -20.71 0.61
C LEU A 45 20.91 -21.98 0.40
N GLN A 46 21.72 -22.05 -0.66
CA GLN A 46 22.65 -23.18 -0.85
C GLN A 46 23.67 -23.30 0.30
N VAL A 47 24.21 -22.18 0.77
CA VAL A 47 25.11 -22.17 1.94
C VAL A 47 24.37 -22.64 3.19
N HIS A 48 23.15 -22.15 3.41
CA HIS A 48 22.30 -22.59 4.52
C HIS A 48 22.05 -24.10 4.48
N ASP A 49 21.68 -24.66 3.33
CA ASP A 49 21.41 -26.09 3.16
C ASP A 49 22.64 -26.95 3.46
N VAL A 50 23.83 -26.51 3.01
CA VAL A 50 25.10 -27.20 3.33
C VAL A 50 25.37 -27.18 4.84
N LEU A 51 25.14 -26.05 5.51
CA LEU A 51 25.34 -25.92 6.96
C LEU A 51 24.36 -26.77 7.75
N VAL A 52 23.07 -26.76 7.40
CA VAL A 52 22.03 -27.54 8.06
C VAL A 52 22.26 -29.04 7.86
N ASN A 53 22.58 -29.49 6.64
CA ASN A 53 22.87 -30.89 6.38
C ASN A 53 24.09 -31.39 7.16
N ARG A 54 25.14 -30.56 7.25
CA ARG A 54 26.33 -30.86 8.05
C ARG A 54 25.99 -30.99 9.54
N ASP A 55 25.12 -30.12 10.07
CA ASP A 55 24.68 -30.18 11.46
C ASP A 55 23.88 -31.46 11.74
N ILE A 56 22.95 -31.82 10.84
CA ILE A 56 22.17 -33.06 10.91
C ILE A 56 23.10 -34.28 10.93
N GLN A 57 24.07 -34.35 10.00
CA GLN A 57 25.04 -35.44 9.94
C GLN A 57 25.90 -35.57 11.19
N ARG A 58 26.13 -34.47 11.90
CA ARG A 58 26.90 -34.43 13.15
C ARG A 58 26.04 -34.58 14.40
N GLY A 59 24.73 -34.77 14.26
CA GLY A 59 23.79 -34.85 15.38
C GLY A 59 23.70 -33.55 16.19
N ILE A 60 24.02 -32.40 15.58
CA ILE A 60 23.94 -31.11 16.27
C ILE A 60 22.52 -30.57 16.14
N ALA A 61 21.79 -30.51 17.25
CA ALA A 61 20.48 -29.89 17.30
C ALA A 61 20.60 -28.35 17.25
N ALA A 62 19.72 -27.71 16.49
CA ALA A 62 19.58 -26.26 16.53
C ALA A 62 19.09 -25.81 17.92
N PRO A 63 19.69 -24.77 18.52
CA PRO A 63 19.20 -24.23 19.78
C PRO A 63 17.82 -23.63 19.56
N VAL A 64 16.81 -24.15 20.26
CA VAL A 64 15.50 -23.52 20.31
C VAL A 64 15.62 -22.34 21.26
N GLN A 65 15.68 -21.13 20.71
CA GLN A 65 15.59 -19.93 21.54
C GLN A 65 14.20 -19.88 22.17
N PRO A 66 14.07 -19.82 23.51
CA PRO A 66 12.77 -19.69 24.13
C PRO A 66 12.16 -18.36 23.70
N VAL A 67 10.91 -18.40 23.23
CA VAL A 67 10.14 -17.18 23.00
C VAL A 67 10.00 -16.48 24.36
N PRO A 68 10.40 -15.18 24.48
CA PRO A 68 10.24 -14.45 25.73
C PRO A 68 8.79 -14.51 26.23
N GLN A 69 8.59 -14.58 27.55
CA GLN A 69 7.24 -14.75 28.12
C GLN A 69 6.28 -13.60 27.80
N ASN A 70 6.82 -12.41 27.50
CA ASN A 70 6.05 -11.25 27.09
C ASN A 70 5.75 -11.19 25.59
N VAL A 71 6.24 -12.15 24.80
CA VAL A 71 5.88 -12.27 23.38
C VAL A 71 4.70 -13.24 23.24
N GLY A 72 3.57 -12.70 22.79
CA GLY A 72 2.33 -13.46 22.60
C GLY A 72 1.83 -13.44 21.17
N VAL A 73 0.68 -14.07 20.94
CA VAL A 73 -0.06 -13.99 19.68
C VAL A 73 -1.49 -13.56 19.98
N ALA A 74 -2.00 -12.58 19.25
CA ALA A 74 -3.38 -12.14 19.34
C ALA A 74 -4.09 -12.29 17.98
N ALA A 75 -5.36 -12.69 18.02
CA ALA A 75 -6.25 -12.56 16.89
C ALA A 75 -6.65 -11.09 16.73
N ILE A 76 -6.35 -10.52 15.56
CA ILE A 76 -6.65 -9.14 15.21
C ILE A 76 -7.52 -9.08 13.96
N CYS A 77 -8.18 -7.96 13.76
CA CYS A 77 -9.05 -7.70 12.64
C CYS A 77 -8.51 -6.54 11.81
N TRP A 78 -8.29 -6.80 10.52
CA TRP A 78 -7.99 -5.77 9.54
C TRP A 78 -9.30 -5.14 9.03
N PRO A 79 -9.31 -3.82 8.75
CA PRO A 79 -8.15 -2.96 8.48
C PRO A 79 -7.53 -2.22 9.68
N LEU A 80 -8.06 -2.33 10.90
CA LEU A 80 -7.51 -1.57 12.05
C LEU A 80 -6.27 -2.23 12.68
N GLY A 81 -6.12 -3.54 12.50
CA GLY A 81 -5.05 -4.30 13.15
C GLY A 81 -5.29 -4.52 14.65
N GLN A 82 -6.53 -4.32 15.12
CA GLN A 82 -6.90 -4.38 16.53
C GLN A 82 -7.68 -5.66 16.87
N PRO A 83 -7.60 -6.17 18.12
CA PRO A 83 -8.48 -7.23 18.60
C PRO A 83 -9.95 -6.82 18.51
N MET A 84 -10.78 -7.68 17.94
CA MET A 84 -12.19 -7.43 17.73
C MET A 84 -12.92 -8.77 17.57
N SER A 85 -14.23 -8.79 17.84
CA SER A 85 -15.04 -9.98 17.54
C SER A 85 -14.99 -10.30 16.04
N LYS A 86 -14.90 -11.59 15.70
CA LYS A 86 -14.99 -12.05 14.31
C LYS A 86 -16.34 -11.71 13.66
N SER A 87 -17.40 -11.59 14.46
CA SER A 87 -18.74 -11.22 13.99
C SER A 87 -18.94 -9.71 13.86
N ASP A 88 -17.97 -8.91 14.28
CA ASP A 88 -18.05 -7.45 14.16
C ASP A 88 -18.02 -7.05 12.67
N PRO A 89 -18.90 -6.15 12.21
CA PRO A 89 -18.92 -5.68 10.82
C PRO A 89 -17.60 -5.04 10.36
N ASN A 90 -16.80 -4.53 11.30
CA ASN A 90 -15.47 -3.97 11.06
C ASN A 90 -14.35 -5.03 11.04
N CYS A 91 -14.63 -6.28 11.42
CA CYS A 91 -13.68 -7.38 11.27
C CYS A 91 -13.73 -7.96 9.86
N ARG A 92 -13.07 -7.30 8.91
CA ARG A 92 -13.10 -7.69 7.49
C ARG A 92 -12.24 -8.90 7.20
N ARG A 93 -11.06 -8.94 7.82
CA ARG A 93 -10.13 -10.07 7.70
C ARG A 93 -9.49 -10.34 9.05
N GLN A 94 -9.73 -11.53 9.57
CA GLN A 94 -9.04 -12.00 10.77
C GLN A 94 -7.60 -12.41 10.43
N ARG A 95 -6.66 -11.92 11.23
CA ARG A 95 -5.23 -12.23 11.14
C ARG A 95 -4.67 -12.50 12.53
N PHE A 96 -3.49 -13.07 12.60
CA PHE A 96 -2.75 -13.24 13.85
C PHE A 96 -1.55 -12.30 13.84
N ALA A 97 -1.37 -11.55 14.92
CA ALA A 97 -0.22 -10.68 15.13
C ALA A 97 0.57 -11.14 16.35
N TRP A 98 1.89 -11.03 16.26
CA TRP A 98 2.76 -11.10 17.42
C TRP A 98 2.52 -9.87 18.30
N THR A 99 2.46 -10.09 19.61
CA THR A 99 2.29 -9.05 20.61
C THR A 99 3.50 -8.98 21.53
N LEU A 100 3.79 -7.80 22.04
CA LEU A 100 4.78 -7.58 23.09
C LEU A 100 4.06 -6.98 24.29
N ASP A 101 4.13 -7.64 25.44
CA ASP A 101 3.41 -7.27 26.67
C ASP A 101 1.90 -7.10 26.42
N GLY A 102 1.32 -7.97 25.58
CA GLY A 102 -0.10 -7.91 25.20
C GLY A 102 -0.45 -6.79 24.21
N THR A 103 0.50 -5.92 23.85
CA THR A 103 0.28 -4.81 22.92
C THR A 103 0.15 -5.32 21.49
N THR A 104 -0.93 -4.93 20.81
CA THR A 104 -1.16 -5.25 19.39
C THR A 104 -0.75 -4.07 18.50
N PRO A 105 0.03 -4.29 17.43
CA PRO A 105 0.42 -3.21 16.55
C PRO A 105 -0.81 -2.72 15.74
N PRO A 106 -1.18 -1.44 15.83
CA PRO A 106 -2.23 -0.90 14.98
C PRO A 106 -1.79 -0.88 13.52
N THR A 107 -2.76 -0.87 12.61
CA THR A 107 -2.47 -0.50 11.23
C THR A 107 -2.13 0.97 11.19
N LEU A 108 -0.93 1.29 10.70
CA LEU A 108 -0.48 2.66 10.56
C LEU A 108 -1.18 3.32 9.37
N GLN A 109 -1.46 4.62 9.48
CA GLN A 109 -1.88 5.39 8.33
C GLN A 109 -0.76 5.45 7.30
N ALA A 110 -1.12 5.35 6.02
CA ALA A 110 -0.14 5.46 4.95
C ALA A 110 0.37 6.91 4.88
N ALA A 111 1.66 7.10 4.64
CA ALA A 111 2.26 8.45 4.61
C ALA A 111 1.71 9.33 3.47
N ASP A 112 1.24 8.70 2.39
CA ASP A 112 0.61 9.31 1.22
C ASP A 112 -0.93 9.38 1.32
N GLN A 113 -1.50 9.11 2.51
CA GLN A 113 -2.93 9.18 2.72
C GLN A 113 -3.41 10.65 2.80
N PRO A 114 -4.44 11.05 2.02
CA PRO A 114 -4.99 12.40 2.10
C PRO A 114 -5.45 12.77 3.52
N LEU A 115 -5.16 14.00 3.93
CA LEU A 115 -5.63 14.54 5.22
C LEU A 115 -7.16 14.41 5.33
N GLY A 116 -7.63 13.94 6.48
CA GLY A 116 -9.06 13.71 6.74
C GLY A 116 -9.56 12.32 6.36
N LEU A 117 -8.79 11.51 5.61
CA LEU A 117 -9.12 10.10 5.39
C LEU A 117 -8.49 9.23 6.48
N GLY A 118 -9.25 8.90 7.52
CA GLY A 118 -8.82 7.95 8.54
C GLY A 118 -9.05 6.48 8.15
N LEU A 119 -8.54 5.58 9.00
CA LEU A 119 -8.87 4.15 8.99
C LEU A 119 -10.17 3.84 9.75
N GLN A 120 -10.65 4.78 10.55
CA GLN A 120 -11.93 4.70 11.25
C GLN A 120 -12.68 6.00 11.01
N GLU A 121 -13.89 5.91 10.48
CA GLU A 121 -14.75 7.05 10.18
C GLU A 121 -16.04 6.93 11.02
N ARG A 122 -16.36 7.99 11.76
CA ARG A 122 -17.59 8.09 12.54
C ARG A 122 -18.68 8.68 11.65
N VAL A 123 -19.71 7.90 11.35
CA VAL A 123 -20.85 8.32 10.53
C VAL A 123 -22.13 8.25 11.35
N TRP A 124 -23.15 9.01 10.94
CA TRP A 124 -24.50 8.90 11.50
C TRP A 124 -25.40 8.19 10.48
N VAL A 125 -26.15 7.20 10.94
CA VAL A 125 -27.08 6.43 10.11
C VAL A 125 -28.48 6.49 10.69
N ASN A 126 -29.50 6.56 9.83
CA ASN A 126 -30.90 6.47 10.26
C ASN A 126 -31.39 5.01 10.33
N ALA A 127 -32.65 4.82 10.72
CA ALA A 127 -33.29 3.50 10.79
C ALA A 127 -33.34 2.74 9.45
N LYS A 128 -33.20 3.43 8.31
CA LYS A 128 -33.12 2.82 6.96
C LYS A 128 -31.68 2.39 6.60
N GLY A 129 -30.70 2.67 7.45
CA GLY A 129 -29.28 2.43 7.20
C GLY A 129 -28.63 3.45 6.25
N LEU A 130 -29.29 4.57 5.97
CA LEU A 130 -28.74 5.65 5.14
C LEU A 130 -27.92 6.61 6.01
N ARG A 131 -26.82 7.15 5.48
CA ARG A 131 -26.04 8.17 6.18
C ARG A 131 -26.82 9.47 6.24
N VAL A 132 -26.87 10.07 7.42
CA VAL A 132 -27.61 11.30 7.73
C VAL A 132 -26.72 12.30 8.46
N ALA A 133 -27.17 13.54 8.63
CA ALA A 133 -26.54 14.47 9.55
C ALA A 133 -26.78 14.07 11.01
N ALA A 134 -25.88 14.52 11.90
CA ALA A 134 -25.95 14.22 13.33
C ALA A 134 -27.24 14.73 14.01
N ASN A 135 -27.86 15.76 13.44
CA ASN A 135 -29.07 16.40 13.96
C ASN A 135 -30.36 15.81 13.34
N CYS A 136 -30.27 14.82 12.46
CA CYS A 136 -31.45 14.18 11.88
C CYS A 136 -32.16 13.30 12.92
N PRO A 137 -33.50 13.16 12.83
CA PRO A 137 -34.24 12.22 13.67
C PRO A 137 -33.69 10.80 13.55
N ASP A 138 -33.61 10.08 14.68
CA ASP A 138 -33.11 8.71 14.78
C ASP A 138 -31.68 8.48 14.26
N ALA A 139 -30.87 9.54 14.17
CA ALA A 139 -29.46 9.43 13.82
C ALA A 139 -28.68 8.66 14.88
N GLN A 140 -28.15 7.49 14.52
CA GLN A 140 -27.29 6.68 15.36
C GLN A 140 -25.86 6.70 14.84
N ALA A 141 -24.89 6.93 15.71
CA ALA A 141 -23.51 6.97 15.26
C ALA A 141 -22.91 5.57 15.21
N GLN A 142 -22.22 5.34 14.11
CA GLN A 142 -21.54 4.10 13.81
C GLN A 142 -20.10 4.41 13.40
N ASP A 143 -19.17 3.62 13.93
CA ASP A 143 -17.79 3.64 13.49
C ASP A 143 -17.59 2.61 12.38
N ILE A 144 -17.03 3.06 11.26
CA ILE A 144 -16.74 2.21 10.10
C ILE A 144 -15.23 2.14 9.89
N ALA A 145 -14.70 0.92 9.95
CA ALA A 145 -13.30 0.64 9.67
C ALA A 145 -13.05 0.52 8.16
N LEU A 146 -12.12 1.32 7.67
CA LEU A 146 -11.78 1.52 6.27
C LEU A 146 -10.30 1.20 6.04
N TRP A 147 -10.00 0.66 4.87
CA TRP A 147 -8.62 0.39 4.48
C TRP A 147 -7.85 1.69 4.24
N PRO A 148 -6.51 1.69 4.38
CA PRO A 148 -5.69 2.82 3.95
C PRO A 148 -6.05 3.25 2.53
N ALA A 149 -6.33 4.54 2.34
CA ALA A 149 -6.85 5.05 1.07
C ALA A 149 -5.98 4.69 -0.14
N PRO A 150 -4.63 4.69 -0.07
CA PRO A 150 -3.81 4.26 -1.19
C PRO A 150 -4.11 2.83 -1.68
N LEU A 151 -4.65 1.94 -0.85
CA LEU A 151 -4.94 0.57 -1.26
C LEU A 151 -6.18 0.42 -2.15
N GLU A 152 -7.04 1.44 -2.25
CA GLU A 152 -8.32 1.42 -2.99
C GLU A 152 -8.28 0.75 -4.37
N PRO A 153 -7.29 1.02 -5.27
CA PRO A 153 -7.24 0.38 -6.58
C PRO A 153 -7.09 -1.15 -6.52
N TRP A 154 -6.41 -1.65 -5.49
CA TRP A 154 -6.11 -3.07 -5.31
C TRP A 154 -7.12 -3.79 -4.41
N LEU A 155 -8.08 -3.07 -3.81
CA LEU A 155 -9.13 -3.66 -2.99
C LEU A 155 -10.25 -4.25 -3.84
N PRO A 156 -10.83 -5.40 -3.43
CA PRO A 156 -12.10 -5.86 -3.97
C PRO A 156 -13.18 -4.78 -3.84
N ARG A 157 -14.09 -4.68 -4.82
CA ARG A 157 -15.13 -3.63 -4.85
C ARG A 157 -15.92 -3.50 -3.54
N ALA A 158 -16.22 -4.60 -2.86
CA ALA A 158 -16.95 -4.60 -1.59
C ALA A 158 -16.15 -4.04 -0.39
N GLU A 159 -14.84 -3.93 -0.50
CA GLU A 159 -13.95 -3.40 0.55
C GLU A 159 -13.53 -1.95 0.31
N ARG A 160 -13.85 -1.41 -0.86
CA ARG A 160 -13.59 0.00 -1.22
C ARG A 160 -14.43 0.92 -0.34
N ARG A 161 -13.91 2.12 -0.06
CA ARG A 161 -14.54 3.09 0.84
C ARG A 161 -15.96 3.45 0.44
N ASP A 162 -16.21 3.61 -0.86
CA ASP A 162 -17.53 3.96 -1.41
C ASP A 162 -18.58 2.86 -1.23
N ALA A 163 -18.17 1.59 -1.23
CA ALA A 163 -19.04 0.45 -0.97
C ALA A 163 -19.23 0.18 0.54
N ARG A 164 -18.24 0.55 1.36
CA ARG A 164 -18.29 0.37 2.82
C ARG A 164 -19.10 1.46 3.53
N LEU A 165 -19.09 2.69 3.02
CA LEU A 165 -19.89 3.77 3.54
C LEU A 165 -21.32 3.67 3.02
N PRO A 166 -22.36 3.69 3.89
CA PRO A 166 -23.73 3.69 3.42
C PRO A 166 -24.04 4.94 2.58
N PRO A 167 -24.95 4.84 1.60
CA PRO A 167 -25.35 5.98 0.78
C PRO A 167 -25.99 7.07 1.64
N ALA A 168 -25.87 8.33 1.21
CA ALA A 168 -26.47 9.47 1.88
C ALA A 168 -28.00 9.50 1.70
N ASP A 169 -28.72 9.87 2.75
CA ASP A 169 -30.15 10.13 2.69
C ASP A 169 -30.41 11.48 1.96
N PRO A 170 -31.28 11.53 0.94
CA PRO A 170 -31.56 12.78 0.22
C PRO A 170 -32.37 13.79 1.04
N ASP A 171 -33.18 13.33 2.00
CA ASP A 171 -34.09 14.19 2.78
C ASP A 171 -33.35 14.86 3.95
N CYS A 172 -32.33 14.17 4.50
CA CYS A 172 -31.50 14.68 5.58
C CYS A 172 -30.02 14.31 5.36
N PRO A 173 -29.37 14.88 4.34
CA PRO A 173 -28.02 14.49 3.97
C PRO A 173 -27.03 14.81 5.08
N PRO A 174 -25.95 14.02 5.24
CA PRO A 174 -24.88 14.35 6.16
C PRO A 174 -24.39 15.76 5.86
N GLN A 175 -24.25 16.59 6.90
CA GLN A 175 -23.71 17.94 6.74
C GLN A 175 -22.33 17.81 6.12
N ASN A 176 -22.20 18.34 4.90
CA ASN A 176 -20.95 18.39 4.18
C ASN A 176 -19.99 19.32 4.95
N LEU A 177 -19.29 18.77 5.94
CA LEU A 177 -17.93 19.18 6.26
C LEU A 177 -16.96 18.56 5.23
N ASN A 178 -17.42 18.36 3.99
CA ASN A 178 -16.60 17.98 2.85
C ASN A 178 -15.71 19.18 2.49
N LEU A 179 -14.63 19.35 3.22
CA LEU A 179 -13.35 19.39 2.51
C LEU A 179 -13.27 18.00 1.88
N ALA A 180 -13.72 17.87 0.62
CA ALA A 180 -13.43 16.66 -0.14
C ALA A 180 -11.94 16.41 0.06
N PRO A 181 -11.55 15.22 0.56
CA PRO A 181 -10.18 14.99 1.00
C PRO A 181 -9.25 15.39 -0.14
N PRO A 182 -8.08 15.99 0.17
CA PRO A 182 -7.29 16.66 -0.84
C PRO A 182 -7.05 15.72 -2.00
N LEU A 183 -7.30 16.22 -3.21
CA LEU A 183 -7.08 15.48 -4.43
C LEU A 183 -5.66 14.91 -4.43
N SER A 184 -5.52 13.63 -4.75
CA SER A 184 -4.23 12.94 -4.76
C SER A 184 -4.17 11.95 -5.91
N ILE A 185 -3.00 11.86 -6.54
CA ILE A 185 -2.73 10.98 -7.68
C ILE A 185 -2.30 9.61 -7.17
N VAL A 186 -2.83 8.56 -7.77
CA VAL A 186 -2.47 7.16 -7.51
C VAL A 186 -1.98 6.51 -8.79
N GLY A 187 -0.93 5.70 -8.67
CA GLY A 187 -0.29 4.97 -9.77
C GLY A 187 1.17 5.37 -9.99
N VAL A 188 1.55 6.58 -9.56
CA VAL A 188 2.92 7.11 -9.54
C VAL A 188 3.12 8.01 -8.32
N ARG A 189 4.34 8.13 -7.81
CA ARG A 189 4.71 8.97 -6.67
C ARG A 189 5.75 10.01 -7.05
N GLU A 190 5.80 11.06 -6.23
CA GLU A 190 6.80 12.12 -6.32
C GLU A 190 8.22 11.52 -6.30
N GLY A 191 9.02 11.84 -7.32
CA GLY A 191 10.40 11.38 -7.48
C GLY A 191 10.56 9.95 -7.99
N ASP A 192 9.49 9.25 -8.39
CA ASP A 192 9.60 7.89 -8.93
C ASP A 192 10.53 7.84 -10.16
N ASN A 193 11.37 6.80 -10.21
CA ASN A 193 12.20 6.48 -11.38
C ASN A 193 11.68 5.21 -12.03
N LEU A 194 10.84 5.37 -13.04
CA LEU A 194 10.17 4.29 -13.75
C LEU A 194 11.08 3.79 -14.88
N ARG A 195 11.30 2.48 -14.92
CA ARG A 195 12.20 1.86 -15.91
C ARG A 195 11.46 0.89 -16.80
N LEU A 196 11.78 0.93 -18.09
CA LEU A 196 11.32 -0.08 -19.04
C LEU A 196 12.07 -1.41 -18.81
N PRO A 197 11.38 -2.56 -18.81
CA PRO A 197 12.06 -3.85 -18.78
C PRO A 197 13.01 -3.96 -19.99
N ALA A 198 14.29 -4.30 -19.76
CA ALA A 198 15.36 -4.24 -20.76
C ALA A 198 15.12 -5.04 -22.06
N ALA A 199 14.18 -5.99 -22.05
CA ALA A 199 13.79 -6.79 -23.22
C ALA A 199 12.49 -6.31 -23.91
N SER A 200 11.82 -5.29 -23.38
CA SER A 200 10.54 -4.81 -23.89
C SER A 200 10.75 -3.67 -24.89
N ARG A 201 10.20 -3.83 -26.10
CA ARG A 201 10.00 -2.72 -27.06
C ARG A 201 8.67 -1.99 -26.85
N GLN A 202 7.89 -2.39 -25.84
CA GLN A 202 6.61 -1.77 -25.54
C GLN A 202 6.81 -0.53 -24.68
N ALA A 203 6.09 0.54 -25.01
CA ALA A 203 6.08 1.75 -24.23
C ALA A 203 5.48 1.52 -22.83
N LEU A 204 5.93 2.31 -21.85
CA LEU A 204 5.59 2.13 -20.44
C LEU A 204 4.11 2.40 -20.24
N ARG A 205 3.35 1.40 -19.79
CA ARG A 205 1.93 1.55 -19.47
C ARG A 205 1.75 1.87 -17.99
N LEU A 206 1.05 2.96 -17.71
CA LEU A 206 0.72 3.40 -16.36
C LEU A 206 -0.78 3.44 -16.20
N THR A 207 -1.30 2.71 -15.22
CA THR A 207 -2.68 2.83 -14.77
C THR A 207 -2.73 3.90 -13.70
N LEU A 208 -3.46 4.98 -13.99
CA LEU A 208 -3.58 6.15 -13.14
C LEU A 208 -5.02 6.25 -12.63
N SER A 209 -5.15 6.70 -11.40
CA SER A 209 -6.43 7.07 -10.79
C SER A 209 -6.20 8.19 -9.77
N ALA A 210 -7.28 8.81 -9.30
CA ALA A 210 -7.18 9.80 -8.24
C ALA A 210 -8.06 9.42 -7.04
N LEU A 211 -7.60 9.78 -5.85
CA LEU A 211 -8.33 9.71 -4.59
C LEU A 211 -8.63 11.12 -4.10
N GLY A 212 -9.74 11.25 -3.38
CA GLY A 212 -10.20 12.58 -2.95
C GLY A 212 -10.72 13.46 -4.09
N GLY A 213 -10.83 14.75 -3.80
CA GLY A 213 -11.50 15.71 -4.67
C GLY A 213 -12.98 15.41 -4.88
N SER A 214 -13.62 16.17 -5.76
CA SER A 214 -15.04 16.05 -6.07
C SER A 214 -15.34 16.23 -7.56
N GLY A 215 -16.37 15.52 -8.02
CA GLY A 215 -16.89 15.67 -9.38
C GLY A 215 -15.98 15.08 -10.45
N HIS A 216 -16.07 15.68 -11.63
CA HIS A 216 -15.28 15.32 -12.82
C HIS A 216 -13.80 15.74 -12.68
N ARG A 217 -12.90 15.04 -13.38
CA ARG A 217 -11.45 15.24 -13.26
C ARG A 217 -10.77 15.34 -14.61
N TRP A 218 -9.94 16.36 -14.78
CA TRP A 218 -9.13 16.61 -15.96
C TRP A 218 -7.66 16.33 -15.66
N TRP A 219 -7.05 15.47 -16.47
CA TRP A 219 -5.66 15.04 -16.32
C TRP A 219 -4.77 15.70 -17.35
N PHE A 220 -3.56 16.07 -16.93
CA PHE A 220 -2.57 16.73 -17.78
C PHE A 220 -1.20 16.08 -17.58
N ILE A 221 -0.46 15.93 -18.69
CA ILE A 221 0.96 15.56 -18.69
C ILE A 221 1.75 16.71 -19.29
N ASP A 222 2.70 17.26 -18.53
CA ASP A 222 3.51 18.43 -18.92
C ASP A 222 2.64 19.61 -19.40
N GLY A 223 1.52 19.85 -18.72
CA GLY A 223 0.55 20.89 -19.04
C GLY A 223 -0.36 20.61 -20.25
N LYS A 224 -0.22 19.45 -20.92
CA LYS A 224 -1.08 19.06 -22.05
C LYS A 224 -2.21 18.13 -21.59
N PRO A 225 -3.46 18.33 -22.05
CA PRO A 225 -4.56 17.43 -21.72
C PRO A 225 -4.21 15.98 -22.08
N LEU A 226 -4.43 15.09 -21.12
CA LEU A 226 -4.13 13.66 -21.24
C LEU A 226 -5.40 12.82 -21.29
N ALA A 227 -6.32 13.03 -20.34
CA ALA A 227 -7.56 12.27 -20.21
C ALA A 227 -8.55 13.00 -19.30
N ASP A 228 -9.82 12.63 -19.43
CA ASP A 228 -10.91 13.10 -18.59
C ASP A 228 -11.56 11.87 -17.93
N THR A 229 -11.81 11.95 -16.62
CA THR A 229 -12.33 10.82 -15.84
C THR A 229 -13.36 11.26 -14.82
N ASP A 230 -14.37 10.44 -14.58
CA ASP A 230 -15.24 10.62 -13.41
C ASP A 230 -14.54 10.16 -12.12
N THR A 231 -15.14 10.46 -10.97
CA THR A 231 -14.55 10.36 -9.61
C THR A 231 -14.06 8.95 -9.21
N ARG A 232 -14.32 7.91 -10.01
CA ARG A 232 -14.01 6.50 -9.72
C ARG A 232 -13.41 5.72 -10.89
N GLN A 233 -13.00 6.41 -11.94
CA GLN A 233 -12.47 5.78 -13.14
C GLN A 233 -10.94 5.80 -13.11
N ASP A 234 -10.35 4.63 -13.26
CA ASP A 234 -8.95 4.48 -13.63
C ASP A 234 -8.81 4.53 -15.15
N PHE A 235 -7.67 5.03 -15.62
CA PHE A 235 -7.32 5.00 -17.03
C PHE A 235 -5.88 4.59 -17.21
N THR A 236 -5.56 4.01 -18.37
CA THR A 236 -4.20 3.60 -18.69
C THR A 236 -3.61 4.53 -19.74
N THR A 237 -2.49 5.15 -19.42
CA THR A 237 -1.69 5.95 -20.35
C THR A 237 -0.39 5.24 -20.73
N THR A 238 0.19 5.65 -21.85
CA THR A 238 1.44 5.07 -22.36
C THR A 238 2.49 6.17 -22.53
N LEU A 239 3.64 6.01 -21.87
CA LEU A 239 4.80 6.91 -21.98
C LEU A 239 5.87 6.28 -22.87
N SER A 240 6.20 6.95 -23.95
CA SER A 240 7.10 6.44 -25.00
C SER A 240 8.51 7.03 -24.97
N LYS A 241 8.71 8.16 -24.27
CA LYS A 241 10.01 8.84 -24.23
C LYS A 241 10.60 8.75 -22.83
N PRO A 242 11.91 8.51 -22.69
CA PRO A 242 12.60 8.75 -21.42
C PRO A 242 12.64 10.26 -21.17
N GLY A 243 12.57 10.65 -19.89
CA GLY A 243 12.55 12.05 -19.50
C GLY A 243 11.82 12.27 -18.18
N ARG A 244 11.84 13.54 -17.72
CA ARG A 244 11.02 14.00 -16.61
C ARG A 244 9.62 14.28 -17.10
N TYR A 245 8.64 13.88 -16.29
CA TYR A 245 7.24 14.08 -16.54
C TYR A 245 6.60 14.72 -15.33
N GLN A 246 5.71 15.68 -15.58
CA GLN A 246 4.86 16.28 -14.58
C GLN A 246 3.41 15.87 -14.86
N LEU A 247 2.82 15.12 -13.95
CA LEU A 247 1.42 14.72 -14.03
C LEU A 247 0.61 15.56 -13.06
N SER A 248 -0.45 16.20 -13.55
CA SER A 248 -1.37 16.96 -12.73
C SER A 248 -2.81 16.59 -13.00
N VAL A 249 -3.65 16.68 -11.97
CA VAL A 249 -5.10 16.49 -12.06
C VAL A 249 -5.80 17.69 -11.44
N LEU A 250 -6.86 18.16 -12.09
CA LEU A 250 -7.77 19.19 -11.63
C LEU A 250 -9.15 18.57 -11.46
N ASP A 251 -9.85 18.88 -10.37
CA ASP A 251 -11.24 18.46 -10.17
C ASP A 251 -12.25 19.59 -10.39
N GLU A 252 -13.54 19.23 -10.43
CA GLU A 252 -14.67 20.15 -10.66
C GLU A 252 -14.82 21.23 -9.58
N SER A 253 -14.29 20.98 -8.38
CA SER A 253 -14.25 21.96 -7.28
C SER A 253 -13.02 22.88 -7.32
N GLY A 254 -12.14 22.71 -8.30
CA GLY A 254 -10.92 23.51 -8.45
C GLY A 254 -9.73 23.01 -7.62
N GLN A 255 -9.82 21.84 -6.98
CA GLN A 255 -8.66 21.24 -6.32
C GLN A 255 -7.68 20.71 -7.36
N THR A 256 -6.39 20.80 -7.06
CA THR A 256 -5.33 20.27 -7.91
C THR A 256 -4.42 19.34 -7.12
N ALA A 257 -3.90 18.34 -7.82
CA ALA A 257 -2.82 17.49 -7.34
C ALA A 257 -1.78 17.36 -8.44
N GLN A 258 -0.51 17.30 -8.05
CA GLN A 258 0.61 17.26 -8.97
C GLN A 258 1.68 16.33 -8.43
N VAL A 259 2.30 15.56 -9.33
CA VAL A 259 3.45 14.70 -9.05
C VAL A 259 4.46 14.80 -10.18
N GLU A 260 5.74 14.86 -9.83
CA GLU A 260 6.86 14.78 -10.78
C GLU A 260 7.55 13.42 -10.67
N PHE A 261 7.81 12.80 -11.82
CA PHE A 261 8.52 11.52 -11.88
C PHE A 261 9.37 11.45 -13.15
N SER A 262 10.28 10.47 -13.22
CA SER A 262 11.19 10.28 -14.35
C SER A 262 11.03 8.91 -14.96
N VAL A 263 10.98 8.85 -16.30
CA VAL A 263 11.13 7.61 -17.06
C VAL A 263 12.59 7.50 -17.48
N VAL A 264 13.26 6.43 -17.02
CA VAL A 264 14.66 6.12 -17.31
C VAL A 264 14.77 4.90 -18.20
N GLU A 265 15.84 4.85 -19.00
CA GLU A 265 16.21 3.66 -19.81
C GLU A 265 16.71 2.49 -18.94
#